data_AF-A0A4R0N8R2-F1
#
_entry.id   AF-A0A4R0N8R2-F1
#
_cell.length_a   1.000
_cell.length_b   1.000
_cell.length_c   1.000
_cell.angle_alpha   90.00
_cell.angle_beta   90.00
_cell.angle_gamma   90.00
#
_symmetry.space_group_name_H-M   'P 1'
#
loop_
_entity.id
_entity.type
_entity.pdbx_description
1 polymer ?
#
loop_
_entity_poly.entity_id
_entity_poly.type
_entity_poly.pdbx_seq_one_letter_code
_entity_poly.pdbx_strand_id
1 'polypeptide(L)'
;MSKSRNLSILRVVCYTLLIAFTFNLLSCSDKNEIAEPAPDPIVGKLDLLISQMTELMNNSSYGFAKDKYPQESKEILIAAISGAQRDILLIKYGVPKLSSEEKDRFLKKATSAIASFEASKRGENAETPAAYLFVDGNHGGYLDFDYSPDYSTFGATGNQAFTIEFWVKITTYGKEDNSILLSTFVDMDNDPKYRTGWMMYSRNRDILRLTTGVKNTDNNDLYRLWEPNFAYSGVAEWIHFAVVYNDKGLDGNPGLRAKLYKNGVVTERLNVSELNYKYNSEKAAQLQIPMTAFSRFTKEKKLIEGFAGYMRKIRIWKTDKNDAYIKASKDGTETISASDPNLVCGWDLQHTALDDSKIADITGRHFAKIIGTYKWENR
;
A
#
# COMPACT_ATOMS: atom_id res chain seq x y z
N MET A 1 -53.78 -11.10 12.36
CA MET A 1 -54.42 -12.35 12.83
C MET A 1 -54.11 -13.47 11.84
N SER A 2 -53.44 -14.54 12.30
CA SER A 2 -53.61 -15.98 11.94
C SER A 2 -54.10 -16.32 10.52
N LYS A 3 -53.51 -17.21 9.70
CA LYS A 3 -52.75 -18.44 9.99
C LYS A 3 -52.17 -19.03 8.69
N SER A 4 -51.01 -19.69 8.85
CA SER A 4 -50.54 -20.92 8.19
C SER A 4 -50.51 -21.05 6.67
N ARG A 5 -49.34 -21.41 6.13
CA ARG A 5 -49.08 -22.79 5.67
C ARG A 5 -47.62 -23.03 5.24
N ASN A 6 -47.23 -24.30 5.43
CA ASN A 6 -46.17 -25.06 4.74
C ASN A 6 -44.80 -25.21 5.44
N LEU A 7 -44.77 -26.27 6.27
CA LEU A 7 -43.79 -27.35 6.22
C LEU A 7 -42.90 -27.34 4.96
N SER A 8 -41.59 -27.41 5.13
CA SER A 8 -40.82 -28.63 4.83
C SER A 8 -39.30 -28.39 4.96
N ILE A 9 -38.63 -29.40 5.54
CA ILE A 9 -37.24 -29.84 5.25
C ILE A 9 -36.12 -28.97 5.88
N LEU A 10 -35.56 -29.36 7.02
CA LEU A 10 -34.46 -30.34 7.19
C LEU A 10 -33.11 -29.62 7.33
N ARG A 11 -32.53 -29.66 8.55
CA ARG A 11 -31.12 -29.96 8.89
C ARG A 11 -30.74 -29.22 10.18
N VAL A 12 -30.71 -29.95 11.29
CA VAL A 12 -29.48 -30.39 12.00
C VAL A 12 -29.00 -29.33 13.00
N VAL A 13 -28.54 -29.81 14.16
CA VAL A 13 -27.89 -29.13 15.30
C VAL A 13 -28.80 -28.88 16.52
N CYS A 14 -28.28 -29.30 17.68
CA CYS A 14 -28.77 -29.15 19.06
C CYS A 14 -29.61 -30.29 19.66
N TYR A 15 -29.05 -31.50 19.69
CA TYR A 15 -29.30 -32.46 20.78
C TYR A 15 -28.06 -32.54 21.65
N THR A 16 -28.18 -32.09 22.91
CA THR A 16 -27.88 -32.88 24.13
C THR A 16 -28.08 -32.00 25.36
N LEU A 17 -29.26 -32.11 25.96
CA LEU A 17 -29.57 -31.68 27.33
C LEU A 17 -30.38 -32.81 27.96
N LEU A 18 -30.01 -33.17 29.19
CA LEU A 18 -30.69 -34.06 30.14
C LEU A 18 -30.75 -35.57 29.82
N ILE A 19 -29.85 -36.32 30.46
CA ILE A 19 -30.20 -37.61 31.04
C ILE A 19 -29.91 -37.52 32.54
N ALA A 20 -30.97 -37.32 33.31
CA ALA A 20 -31.02 -37.60 34.73
C ALA A 20 -31.27 -39.10 34.89
N PHE A 21 -30.34 -39.82 35.51
CA PHE A 21 -30.59 -41.18 35.98
C PHE A 21 -30.23 -41.24 37.46
N THR A 22 -31.24 -41.00 38.30
CA THR A 22 -31.22 -41.30 39.72
C THR A 22 -31.58 -42.77 39.92
N PHE A 23 -30.77 -43.54 40.63
CA PHE A 23 -31.26 -44.52 41.62
C PHE A 23 -30.14 -44.89 42.62
N ASN A 24 -30.26 -44.29 43.80
CA ASN A 24 -30.03 -44.78 45.18
C ASN A 24 -28.73 -45.51 45.56
N LEU A 25 -28.12 -45.04 46.67
CA LEU A 25 -28.19 -45.70 47.99
C LEU A 25 -27.81 -44.71 49.11
N LEU A 26 -28.57 -44.72 50.20
CA LEU A 26 -28.28 -44.06 51.47
C LEU A 26 -27.08 -44.73 52.16
N SER A 27 -26.13 -43.93 52.63
CA SER A 27 -25.22 -44.27 53.73
C SER A 27 -24.86 -43.00 54.51
N CYS A 28 -25.05 -43.07 55.83
CA CYS A 28 -24.78 -42.01 56.78
C CYS A 28 -23.28 -41.75 57.00
N SER A 29 -23.02 -40.53 57.47
CA SER A 29 -21.86 -40.05 58.25
C SER A 29 -20.47 -40.38 57.71
N ASP A 30 -19.86 -39.41 57.05
CA ASP A 30 -19.00 -38.45 57.75
C ASP A 30 -18.78 -37.25 56.83
N LYS A 31 -19.17 -36.06 57.30
CA LYS A 31 -18.70 -34.81 56.71
C LYS A 31 -17.24 -34.61 57.13
N ASN A 32 -16.35 -35.38 56.53
CA ASN A 32 -15.04 -34.83 56.24
C ASN A 32 -15.22 -33.99 55.00
N GLU A 33 -15.60 -32.72 55.20
CA GLU A 33 -15.21 -31.68 54.26
C GLU A 33 -13.68 -31.74 54.20
N ILE A 34 -13.15 -32.56 53.29
CA ILE A 34 -11.77 -32.44 52.86
C ILE A 34 -11.73 -31.05 52.24
N ALA A 35 -11.32 -30.06 53.04
CA ALA A 35 -11.05 -28.73 52.55
C ALA A 35 -10.17 -28.91 51.30
N GLU A 36 -10.64 -28.42 50.15
CA GLU A 36 -9.82 -28.44 48.96
C GLU A 36 -8.47 -27.81 49.35
N PRO A 37 -7.35 -28.50 49.11
CA PRO A 37 -6.05 -27.96 49.46
C PRO A 37 -5.92 -26.60 48.78
N ALA A 38 -5.43 -25.61 49.53
CA ALA A 38 -5.29 -24.25 49.05
C ALA A 38 -4.62 -24.24 47.65
N PRO A 39 -5.11 -23.42 46.69
CA PRO A 39 -4.54 -23.38 45.36
C PRO A 39 -3.03 -23.14 45.42
N ASP A 40 -2.26 -23.93 44.66
CA ASP A 40 -0.81 -23.78 44.61
C ASP A 40 -0.45 -22.35 44.14
N PRO A 41 0.31 -21.56 44.92
CA PRO A 41 0.57 -20.16 44.61
C PRO A 41 1.33 -19.96 43.29
N ILE A 42 2.00 -21.00 42.76
CA ILE A 42 2.67 -20.96 41.47
C ILE A 42 1.66 -20.86 40.32
N VAL A 43 0.45 -21.44 40.47
CA VAL A 43 -0.60 -21.37 39.46
C VAL A 43 -0.99 -19.91 39.19
N GLY A 44 -1.25 -19.14 40.25
CA GLY A 44 -1.59 -17.71 40.10
C GLY A 44 -0.47 -16.89 39.46
N LYS A 45 0.80 -17.21 39.75
CA LYS A 45 1.95 -16.57 39.09
C LYS A 45 2.04 -16.92 37.60
N LEU A 46 1.79 -18.17 37.23
CA LEU A 46 1.73 -18.60 35.83
C LEU A 46 0.56 -17.93 35.09
N ASP A 47 -0.61 -17.81 35.72
CA ASP A 47 -1.77 -17.10 35.15
C ASP A 47 -1.45 -15.61 34.86
N LEU A 48 -0.73 -14.94 35.76
CA LEU A 48 -0.24 -13.58 35.55
C LEU A 48 0.74 -13.50 34.36
N LEU A 49 1.70 -14.43 34.28
CA LEU A 49 2.65 -14.47 33.16
C LEU A 49 1.96 -14.78 31.82
N ILE A 50 0.97 -15.66 31.80
CA ILE A 50 0.14 -15.93 30.61
C ILE A 50 -0.57 -14.66 30.17
N SER A 51 -1.16 -13.92 31.11
CA SER A 51 -1.83 -12.65 30.84
C SER A 51 -0.86 -11.63 30.25
N GLN A 52 0.32 -11.45 30.87
CA GLN A 52 1.38 -10.56 30.38
C GLN A 52 1.87 -10.94 28.97
N MET A 53 2.14 -12.23 28.72
CA MET A 53 2.54 -12.70 27.39
C MET A 53 1.44 -12.46 26.35
N THR A 54 0.16 -12.63 26.72
CA THR A 54 -0.97 -12.37 25.84
C THR A 54 -1.10 -10.88 25.52
N GLU A 55 -0.93 -10.00 26.51
CA GLU A 55 -0.91 -8.56 26.31
C GLU A 55 0.25 -8.12 25.42
N LEU A 56 1.46 -8.60 25.68
CA LEU A 56 2.63 -8.35 24.83
C LEU A 56 2.37 -8.81 23.39
N MET A 57 1.83 -10.02 23.22
CA MET A 57 1.53 -10.57 21.90
C MET A 57 0.55 -9.70 21.11
N ASN A 58 -0.53 -9.26 21.75
CA ASN A 58 -1.63 -8.55 21.09
C ASN A 58 -1.38 -7.06 20.89
N ASN A 59 -0.64 -6.42 21.80
CA ASN A 59 -0.49 -4.96 21.83
C ASN A 59 0.87 -4.48 21.31
N SER A 60 1.83 -5.39 21.09
CA SER A 60 3.12 -5.02 20.48
C SER A 60 2.98 -4.66 19.00
N SER A 61 3.89 -3.81 18.52
CA SER A 61 3.94 -3.43 17.12
C SER A 61 4.94 -4.30 16.35
N TYR A 62 4.47 -4.94 15.29
CA TYR A 62 5.24 -5.89 14.48
C TYR A 62 5.58 -5.32 13.11
N GLY A 63 6.71 -5.73 12.54
CA GLY A 63 7.10 -5.36 11.19
C GLY A 63 8.60 -5.43 10.96
N PHE A 64 9.01 -4.83 9.83
CA PHE A 64 10.41 -4.79 9.40
C PHE A 64 11.16 -3.54 9.88
N ALA A 65 10.44 -2.50 10.32
CA ALA A 65 11.06 -1.26 10.76
C ALA A 65 11.82 -1.43 12.09
N LYS A 66 12.82 -0.56 12.30
CA LYS A 66 13.46 -0.35 13.60
C LYS A 66 12.40 -0.13 14.69
N ASP A 67 12.70 -0.61 15.89
CA ASP A 67 11.85 -0.54 17.08
C ASP A 67 10.54 -1.36 16.99
N LYS A 68 10.35 -2.15 15.94
CA LYS A 68 9.27 -3.15 15.81
C LYS A 68 9.77 -4.55 16.19
N TYR A 69 8.85 -5.43 16.53
CA TYR A 69 9.13 -6.85 16.70
C TYR A 69 9.01 -7.61 15.38
N PRO A 70 9.87 -8.61 15.11
CA PRO A 70 9.68 -9.54 14.00
C PRO A 70 8.33 -10.25 14.10
N GLN A 71 7.67 -10.55 12.98
CA GLN A 71 6.39 -11.25 13.03
C GLN A 71 6.56 -12.67 13.61
N GLU A 72 7.68 -13.32 13.30
CA GLU A 72 8.06 -14.63 13.81
C GLU A 72 8.28 -14.64 15.34
N SER A 73 8.55 -13.50 15.98
CA SER A 73 8.78 -13.49 17.45
C SER A 73 7.50 -13.76 18.25
N LYS A 74 6.32 -13.68 17.62
CA LYS A 74 5.04 -14.14 18.22
C LYS A 74 5.09 -15.60 18.64
N GLU A 75 5.82 -16.44 17.89
CA GLU A 75 5.91 -17.87 18.18
C GLU A 75 6.55 -18.15 19.54
N ILE A 76 7.46 -17.27 20.00
CA ILE A 76 8.07 -17.34 21.34
C ILE A 76 6.96 -17.27 22.42
N LEU A 77 6.07 -16.30 22.30
CA LEU A 77 4.98 -16.07 23.26
C LEU A 77 3.90 -17.14 23.14
N ILE A 78 3.51 -17.53 21.92
CA ILE A 78 2.52 -18.60 21.68
C ILE A 78 2.97 -19.91 22.34
N ALA A 79 4.22 -20.30 22.10
CA ALA A 79 4.79 -21.52 22.67
C ALA A 79 4.87 -21.45 24.20
N ALA A 80 5.24 -20.29 24.75
CA ALA A 80 5.36 -20.09 26.20
C ALA A 80 3.99 -20.08 26.90
N ILE A 81 2.97 -19.46 26.30
CA ILE A 81 1.58 -19.49 26.80
C ILE A 81 1.06 -20.93 26.84
N SER A 82 1.19 -21.67 25.74
CA SER A 82 0.76 -23.08 25.68
C SER A 82 1.52 -23.95 26.70
N GLY A 83 2.83 -23.72 26.82
CA GLY A 83 3.67 -24.37 27.83
C GLY A 83 3.20 -24.10 29.26
N ALA A 84 2.97 -22.83 29.61
CA ALA A 84 2.53 -22.44 30.94
C ALA A 84 1.13 -22.99 31.29
N GLN A 85 0.20 -23.04 30.32
CA GLN A 85 -1.10 -23.68 30.50
C GLN A 85 -0.97 -25.18 30.79
N ARG A 86 -0.08 -25.87 30.06
CA ARG A 86 0.23 -27.28 30.33
C ARG A 86 0.87 -27.48 31.71
N ASP A 87 1.78 -26.59 32.09
CA ASP A 87 2.47 -26.63 33.37
C ASP A 87 1.47 -26.43 34.54
N ILE A 88 0.48 -25.56 34.40
CA ILE A 88 -0.63 -25.40 35.35
C ILE A 88 -1.42 -26.72 35.52
N LEU A 89 -1.73 -27.42 34.41
CA LEU A 89 -2.43 -28.70 34.47
C LEU A 89 -1.61 -29.76 35.21
N LEU A 90 -0.30 -29.79 34.98
CA LEU A 90 0.62 -30.69 35.69
C LEU A 90 0.68 -30.39 37.19
N ILE A 91 0.67 -29.12 37.60
CA ILE A 91 0.63 -28.74 39.03
C ILE A 91 -0.68 -29.22 39.67
N LYS A 92 -1.82 -28.97 39.01
CA LYS A 92 -3.15 -29.32 39.53
C LYS A 92 -3.35 -30.83 39.62
N TYR A 93 -3.02 -31.56 38.56
CA TYR A 93 -3.47 -32.95 38.37
C TYR A 93 -2.34 -33.98 38.23
N GLY A 94 -1.08 -33.55 38.16
CA GLY A 94 0.07 -34.43 37.94
C GLY A 94 0.31 -35.41 39.08
N VAL A 95 0.72 -36.64 38.71
CA VAL A 95 1.15 -37.72 39.61
C VAL A 95 2.44 -38.33 39.03
N PRO A 96 3.54 -38.45 39.80
CA PRO A 96 3.71 -37.96 41.17
C PRO A 96 3.63 -36.43 41.28
N LYS A 97 3.44 -35.91 42.50
CA LYS A 97 3.43 -34.46 42.73
C LYS A 97 4.80 -33.86 42.44
N LEU A 98 4.79 -32.72 41.75
CA LEU A 98 6.00 -31.97 41.39
C LEU A 98 6.68 -31.38 42.63
N SER A 99 8.01 -31.42 42.63
CA SER A 99 8.87 -30.73 43.59
C SER A 99 8.85 -29.21 43.39
N SER A 100 9.33 -28.46 44.39
CA SER A 100 9.41 -27.00 44.33
C SER A 100 10.32 -26.53 43.21
N GLU A 101 11.46 -27.20 43.00
CA GLU A 101 12.42 -26.88 41.95
C GLU A 101 11.83 -27.05 40.54
N GLU A 102 10.97 -28.06 40.35
CA GLU A 102 10.29 -28.27 39.07
C GLU A 102 9.28 -27.17 38.77
N LYS A 103 8.54 -26.71 39.80
CA LYS A 103 7.59 -25.60 39.69
C LYS A 103 8.28 -24.27 39.44
N ASP A 104 9.40 -24.00 40.12
CA ASP A 104 10.19 -22.78 39.90
C ASP A 104 10.78 -22.73 38.48
N ARG A 105 11.13 -23.89 37.92
CA ARG A 105 11.58 -23.98 36.53
C ARG A 105 10.48 -23.59 35.53
N PHE A 106 9.20 -23.87 35.81
CA PHE A 106 8.09 -23.42 34.95
C PHE A 106 7.99 -21.90 34.93
N LEU A 107 8.08 -21.25 36.10
CA LEU A 107 8.12 -19.78 36.17
C LEU A 107 9.32 -19.22 35.41
N LYS A 108 10.52 -19.76 35.65
CA LYS A 108 11.74 -19.30 34.96
C LYS A 108 11.62 -19.42 33.44
N LYS A 109 11.01 -20.50 32.93
CA LYS A 109 10.79 -20.72 31.50
C LYS A 109 9.86 -19.64 30.92
N ALA A 110 8.72 -19.39 31.56
CA ALA A 110 7.78 -18.35 31.12
C ALA A 110 8.41 -16.95 31.17
N THR A 111 9.12 -16.60 32.26
CA THR A 111 9.82 -15.32 32.38
C THR A 111 10.93 -15.17 31.34
N SER A 112 11.69 -16.23 31.05
CA SER A 112 12.75 -16.19 30.02
C SER A 112 12.18 -15.98 28.62
N ALA A 113 10.98 -16.50 28.34
CA ALA A 113 10.31 -16.29 27.06
C ALA A 113 9.90 -14.82 26.87
N ILE A 114 9.40 -14.15 27.92
CA ILE A 114 9.15 -12.70 27.90
C ILE A 114 10.43 -11.93 27.59
N ALA A 115 11.52 -12.21 28.32
CA ALA A 115 12.80 -11.55 28.08
C ALA A 115 13.34 -11.81 26.66
N SER A 116 13.16 -13.01 26.13
CA SER A 116 13.56 -13.38 24.76
C SER A 116 12.74 -12.63 23.71
N PHE A 117 11.43 -12.48 23.94
CA PHE A 117 10.56 -11.67 23.09
C PHE A 117 10.98 -10.20 23.11
N GLU A 118 11.19 -9.61 24.28
CA GLU A 118 11.63 -8.21 24.43
C GLU A 118 12.99 -7.96 23.74
N ALA A 119 13.93 -8.90 23.87
CA ALA A 119 15.22 -8.85 23.21
C ALA A 119 15.15 -9.01 21.68
N SER A 120 14.04 -9.52 21.14
CA SER A 120 13.84 -9.66 19.68
C SER A 120 13.52 -8.34 18.97
N LYS A 121 13.32 -7.25 19.71
CA LYS A 121 13.03 -5.92 19.15
C LYS A 121 14.15 -5.49 18.19
N ARG A 122 13.78 -5.07 16.98
CA ARG A 122 14.75 -4.72 15.94
C ARG A 122 15.52 -3.44 16.28
N GLY A 123 16.84 -3.52 16.28
CA GLY A 123 17.73 -2.36 16.43
C GLY A 123 17.86 -1.48 15.18
N GLU A 124 17.54 -2.05 14.01
CA GLU A 124 17.59 -1.41 12.69
C GLU A 124 16.47 -1.92 11.78
N ASN A 125 16.28 -1.30 10.61
CA ASN A 125 15.34 -1.79 9.61
C ASN A 125 15.84 -3.12 9.04
N ALA A 126 14.96 -4.12 9.02
CA ALA A 126 15.21 -5.38 8.32
C ALA A 126 14.97 -5.23 6.82
N GLU A 127 15.60 -6.11 6.04
CA GLU A 127 15.29 -6.27 4.63
C GLU A 127 13.82 -6.67 4.44
N THR A 128 13.12 -5.97 3.54
CA THR A 128 11.73 -6.28 3.22
C THR A 128 11.65 -7.26 2.05
N PRO A 129 10.67 -8.18 2.04
CA PRO A 129 10.56 -9.18 1.00
C PRO A 129 10.24 -8.55 -0.36
N ALA A 130 10.80 -9.14 -1.43
CA ALA A 130 10.50 -8.73 -2.80
C ALA A 130 9.02 -8.97 -3.13
N ALA A 131 8.33 -7.92 -3.56
CA ALA A 131 6.90 -7.94 -3.79
C ALA A 131 6.49 -6.90 -4.85
N TYR A 132 5.38 -7.16 -5.54
CA TYR A 132 4.69 -6.17 -6.35
C TYR A 132 3.52 -5.57 -5.56
N LEU A 133 3.39 -4.24 -5.63
CA LEU A 133 2.22 -3.57 -5.09
C LEU A 133 1.05 -3.71 -6.07
N PHE A 134 0.00 -4.41 -5.65
CA PHE A 134 -1.31 -4.38 -6.28
C PHE A 134 -2.19 -3.33 -5.59
N VAL A 135 -2.87 -2.51 -6.38
CA VAL A 135 -3.84 -1.53 -5.90
C VAL A 135 -5.15 -1.70 -6.67
N ASP A 136 -6.27 -1.69 -5.95
CA ASP A 136 -7.60 -1.81 -6.54
C ASP A 136 -8.34 -0.47 -6.52
N GLY A 137 -8.09 0.38 -7.51
CA GLY A 137 -8.77 1.65 -7.69
C GLY A 137 -10.26 1.56 -7.97
N ASN A 138 -10.76 0.40 -8.40
CA ASN A 138 -12.20 0.17 -8.55
C ASN A 138 -12.90 0.03 -7.20
N HIS A 139 -12.15 -0.30 -6.15
CA HIS A 139 -12.65 -0.46 -4.78
C HIS A 139 -11.92 0.48 -3.80
N GLY A 140 -11.65 1.70 -4.24
CA GLY A 140 -11.15 2.79 -3.40
C GLY A 140 -9.64 2.77 -3.11
N GLY A 141 -8.89 1.86 -3.70
CA GLY A 141 -7.44 1.78 -3.59
C GLY A 141 -6.71 2.86 -4.40
N TYR A 142 -5.72 3.55 -3.83
CA TYR A 142 -4.87 4.46 -4.60
C TYR A 142 -3.55 4.76 -3.90
N LEU A 143 -2.60 5.31 -4.65
CA LEU A 143 -1.42 5.97 -4.09
C LEU A 143 -1.66 7.47 -4.03
N ASP A 144 -1.40 8.04 -2.86
CA ASP A 144 -1.39 9.48 -2.63
C ASP A 144 0.05 9.90 -2.34
N PHE A 145 0.58 10.78 -3.17
CA PHE A 145 1.95 11.29 -3.07
C PHE A 145 2.01 12.67 -2.37
N ASP A 146 0.87 13.10 -1.81
CA ASP A 146 0.61 14.44 -1.32
C ASP A 146 0.78 15.51 -2.41
N TYR A 147 0.58 16.78 -2.04
CA TYR A 147 0.96 17.90 -2.85
C TYR A 147 2.46 18.20 -2.76
N SER A 148 3.09 18.36 -3.91
CA SER A 148 4.33 19.11 -4.05
C SER A 148 4.30 19.92 -5.34
N PRO A 149 4.78 21.18 -5.35
CA PRO A 149 4.98 21.91 -6.61
C PRO A 149 5.94 21.17 -7.54
N ASP A 150 6.86 20.34 -7.02
CA ASP A 150 7.86 19.62 -7.81
C ASP A 150 7.23 18.59 -8.77
N TYR A 151 6.00 18.13 -8.50
CA TYR A 151 5.30 17.18 -9.39
C TYR A 151 4.67 17.86 -10.60
N SER A 152 4.56 19.19 -10.61
CA SER A 152 3.83 19.94 -11.64
C SER A 152 4.57 21.17 -12.15
N THR A 153 5.65 21.62 -11.50
CA THR A 153 6.44 22.78 -11.93
C THR A 153 7.90 22.38 -12.06
N PHE A 154 8.35 22.28 -13.31
CA PHE A 154 9.67 21.81 -13.71
C PHE A 154 10.58 22.93 -14.25
N GLY A 155 10.07 24.16 -14.31
CA GLY A 155 10.76 25.36 -14.75
C GLY A 155 9.80 26.55 -14.81
N ALA A 156 10.31 27.70 -15.25
CA ALA A 156 9.46 28.85 -15.57
C ALA A 156 8.62 28.58 -16.83
N THR A 157 7.45 29.21 -16.95
CA THR A 157 6.63 29.17 -18.18
C THR A 157 7.48 29.46 -19.41
N GLY A 158 7.40 28.60 -20.44
CA GLY A 158 8.23 28.70 -21.64
C GLY A 158 9.60 28.02 -21.53
N ASN A 159 9.95 27.50 -20.35
CA ASN A 159 11.19 26.80 -20.04
C ASN A 159 10.95 25.50 -19.27
N GLN A 160 9.73 24.97 -19.26
CA GLN A 160 9.43 23.71 -18.58
C GLN A 160 10.00 22.54 -19.40
N ALA A 161 10.73 21.64 -18.74
CA ALA A 161 11.20 20.39 -19.34
C ALA A 161 11.11 19.27 -18.31
N PHE A 162 10.57 18.12 -18.69
CA PHE A 162 10.39 17.01 -17.77
C PHE A 162 10.31 15.65 -18.45
N THR A 163 10.58 14.63 -17.65
CA THR A 163 10.39 13.22 -18.02
C THR A 163 9.62 12.52 -16.91
N ILE A 164 8.60 11.76 -17.27
CA ILE A 164 7.85 10.92 -16.34
C ILE A 164 7.88 9.51 -16.88
N GLU A 165 8.26 8.55 -16.05
CA GLU A 165 8.31 7.14 -16.43
C GLU A 165 7.84 6.24 -15.30
N PHE A 166 7.18 5.15 -15.66
CA PHE A 166 6.82 4.09 -14.73
C PHE A 166 6.51 2.79 -15.48
N TRP A 167 6.46 1.70 -14.73
CA TRP A 167 5.97 0.42 -15.21
C TRP A 167 4.60 0.23 -14.61
N VAL A 168 3.64 -0.13 -15.45
CA VAL A 168 2.28 -0.42 -15.01
C VAL A 168 1.79 -1.71 -15.63
N LYS A 169 0.93 -2.41 -14.92
CA LYS A 169 0.20 -3.58 -15.39
C LYS A 169 -1.25 -3.41 -14.98
N ILE A 170 -2.11 -3.08 -15.95
CA ILE A 170 -3.56 -2.96 -15.73
C ILE A 170 -4.13 -4.38 -15.67
N THR A 171 -4.76 -4.78 -14.57
CA THR A 171 -5.47 -6.07 -14.51
C THR A 171 -6.95 -5.92 -14.82
N THR A 172 -7.54 -4.81 -14.37
CA THR A 172 -8.96 -4.54 -14.52
C THR A 172 -9.14 -3.06 -14.78
N TYR A 173 -9.75 -2.72 -15.91
CA TYR A 173 -10.12 -1.35 -16.23
C TYR A 173 -11.24 -0.83 -15.32
N GLY A 174 -11.32 0.49 -15.22
CA GLY A 174 -12.46 1.19 -14.64
C GLY A 174 -13.76 1.02 -15.41
N LYS A 175 -14.86 1.39 -14.76
CA LYS A 175 -16.18 1.49 -15.39
C LYS A 175 -16.25 2.67 -16.36
N GLU A 176 -15.59 3.77 -16.02
CA GLU A 176 -15.51 4.98 -16.82
C GLU A 176 -14.52 4.84 -17.99
N ASP A 177 -14.55 5.82 -18.89
CA ASP A 177 -13.69 5.89 -20.07
C ASP A 177 -12.20 5.92 -19.69
N ASN A 178 -11.84 6.49 -18.53
CA ASN A 178 -10.45 6.72 -18.14
C ASN A 178 -10.02 5.79 -16.99
N SER A 179 -8.86 5.16 -17.18
CA SER A 179 -8.11 4.46 -16.13
C SER A 179 -6.85 5.27 -15.82
N ILE A 180 -6.94 6.10 -14.78
CA ILE A 180 -5.92 7.08 -14.41
C ILE A 180 -4.72 6.39 -13.79
N LEU A 181 -3.58 6.41 -14.49
CA LEU A 181 -2.36 5.74 -14.06
C LEU A 181 -1.59 6.61 -13.08
N LEU A 182 -1.33 7.86 -13.43
CA LEU A 182 -0.62 8.84 -12.61
C LEU A 182 -1.03 10.26 -13.02
N SER A 183 -1.34 11.14 -12.08
CA SER A 183 -1.95 12.45 -12.38
C SER A 183 -1.60 13.54 -11.38
N THR A 184 -1.39 14.75 -11.90
CA THR A 184 -1.50 16.05 -11.20
C THR A 184 -2.57 16.95 -11.85
N PHE A 185 -3.34 16.41 -12.79
CA PHE A 185 -4.17 17.17 -13.70
C PHE A 185 -5.44 17.71 -13.04
N VAL A 186 -5.77 18.95 -13.35
CA VAL A 186 -7.04 19.57 -12.99
C VAL A 186 -7.71 20.12 -14.23
N ASP A 187 -8.98 19.77 -14.36
CA ASP A 187 -9.89 20.36 -15.34
C ASP A 187 -10.96 21.17 -14.61
N MET A 188 -11.04 22.47 -14.92
CA MET A 188 -12.06 23.38 -14.40
C MET A 188 -12.77 24.00 -15.60
N ASP A 189 -13.95 23.46 -15.89
CA ASP A 189 -14.79 23.88 -17.02
C ASP A 189 -15.71 25.07 -16.69
N ASN A 190 -15.78 25.47 -15.41
CA ASN A 190 -16.58 26.60 -14.93
C ASN A 190 -15.73 27.88 -14.84
N ASP A 191 -16.37 29.04 -14.99
CA ASP A 191 -15.69 30.34 -15.01
C ASP A 191 -14.98 30.67 -13.66
N PRO A 192 -13.66 31.00 -13.67
CA PRO A 192 -12.75 31.01 -14.81
C PRO A 192 -12.33 29.60 -15.24
N LYS A 193 -12.42 29.33 -16.55
CA LYS A 193 -12.05 28.02 -17.10
C LYS A 193 -10.54 27.87 -17.19
N TYR A 194 -10.01 26.73 -16.77
CA TYR A 194 -8.59 26.40 -16.92
C TYR A 194 -8.33 24.91 -16.86
N ARG A 195 -7.24 24.50 -17.50
CA ARG A 195 -6.66 23.16 -17.45
C ARG A 195 -5.18 23.26 -17.13
N THR A 196 -4.72 22.50 -16.14
CA THR A 196 -3.36 22.62 -15.59
C THR A 196 -2.85 21.25 -15.17
N GLY A 197 -1.53 21.11 -15.11
CA GLY A 197 -0.91 19.84 -14.74
C GLY A 197 -0.89 18.85 -15.89
N TRP A 198 -0.61 17.59 -15.57
CA TRP A 198 -0.54 16.50 -16.52
C TRP A 198 -1.19 15.24 -15.96
N MET A 199 -1.68 14.38 -16.84
CA MET A 199 -2.13 13.03 -16.48
C MET A 199 -1.72 12.02 -17.53
N MET A 200 -1.33 10.84 -17.06
CA MET A 200 -1.04 9.67 -17.87
C MET A 200 -2.10 8.62 -17.55
N TYR A 201 -2.81 8.15 -18.57
CA TYR A 201 -3.98 7.30 -18.40
C TYR A 201 -4.22 6.38 -19.60
N SER A 202 -4.96 5.30 -19.37
CA SER A 202 -5.61 4.59 -20.48
C SER A 202 -7.00 5.15 -20.71
N ARG A 203 -7.36 5.40 -21.97
CA ARG A 203 -8.69 5.85 -22.38
C ARG A 203 -9.35 4.75 -23.20
N ASN A 204 -10.64 4.50 -22.98
CA ASN A 204 -11.48 3.54 -23.70
C ASN A 204 -10.89 2.13 -23.83
N ARG A 205 -9.88 1.80 -23.00
CA ARG A 205 -9.21 0.49 -22.92
C ARG A 205 -8.38 0.13 -24.16
N ASP A 206 -8.15 1.09 -25.06
CA ASP A 206 -7.53 0.86 -26.37
C ASP A 206 -6.32 1.78 -26.65
N ILE A 207 -6.12 2.83 -25.84
CA ILE A 207 -4.97 3.73 -25.93
C ILE A 207 -4.34 4.01 -24.58
N LEU A 208 -3.05 4.37 -24.61
CA LEU A 208 -2.37 5.12 -23.55
C LEU A 208 -2.15 6.54 -24.02
N ARG A 209 -2.39 7.50 -23.11
CA ARG A 209 -2.41 8.93 -23.43
C ARG A 209 -1.70 9.73 -22.35
N LEU A 210 -1.05 10.80 -22.79
CA LEU A 210 -0.70 11.95 -21.97
C LEU A 210 -1.70 13.05 -22.26
N THR A 211 -2.27 13.65 -21.22
CA THR A 211 -2.98 14.94 -21.34
C THR A 211 -2.23 15.99 -20.54
N THR A 212 -1.95 17.13 -21.18
CA THR A 212 -1.33 18.31 -20.54
C THR A 212 -2.21 19.52 -20.70
N GLY A 213 -2.47 20.23 -19.59
CA GLY A 213 -3.01 21.59 -19.65
C GLY A 213 -2.00 22.52 -20.29
N VAL A 214 -2.45 23.36 -21.22
CA VAL A 214 -1.58 24.34 -21.88
C VAL A 214 -2.16 25.73 -21.85
N LYS A 215 -1.26 26.71 -21.73
CA LYS A 215 -1.60 28.13 -21.73
C LYS A 215 -1.04 28.83 -22.96
N ASN A 216 -1.81 29.76 -23.51
CA ASN A 216 -1.33 30.69 -24.53
C ASN A 216 -0.58 31.84 -23.84
N THR A 217 0.67 32.09 -24.23
CA THR A 217 1.50 33.15 -23.63
C THR A 217 1.14 34.56 -24.09
N ASP A 218 0.38 34.71 -25.17
CA ASP A 218 0.06 36.01 -25.77
C ASP A 218 -1.21 36.61 -25.17
N ASN A 219 -2.23 35.79 -24.92
CA ASN A 219 -3.54 36.22 -24.43
C ASN A 219 -3.96 35.58 -23.09
N ASN A 220 -3.10 34.75 -22.51
CA ASN A 220 -3.32 34.08 -21.23
C ASN A 220 -4.55 33.13 -21.20
N ASP A 221 -4.98 32.59 -22.35
CA ASP A 221 -5.93 31.48 -22.40
C ASP A 221 -5.33 30.25 -21.70
N LEU A 222 -6.04 29.72 -20.69
CA LEU A 222 -5.59 28.60 -19.85
C LEU A 222 -6.35 27.28 -20.12
N TYR A 223 -7.25 27.24 -21.11
CA TYR A 223 -8.24 26.17 -21.21
C TYR A 223 -7.91 25.09 -22.25
N ARG A 224 -6.81 25.24 -23.00
CA ARG A 224 -6.46 24.29 -24.07
C ARG A 224 -5.73 23.04 -23.52
N LEU A 225 -5.77 21.97 -24.30
CA LEU A 225 -5.15 20.67 -24.02
C LEU A 225 -4.27 20.22 -25.19
N TRP A 226 -3.27 19.40 -24.86
CA TRP A 226 -2.64 18.48 -25.80
C TRP A 226 -2.79 17.04 -25.31
N GLU A 227 -3.10 16.13 -26.24
CA GLU A 227 -3.48 14.75 -25.94
C GLU A 227 -2.80 13.69 -26.85
N PRO A 228 -1.46 13.69 -27.00
CA PRO A 228 -0.78 12.64 -27.74
C PRO A 228 -1.05 11.26 -27.12
N ASN A 229 -1.23 10.25 -27.97
CA ASN A 229 -1.60 8.91 -27.54
C ASN A 229 -1.13 7.85 -28.52
N PHE A 230 -1.06 6.60 -28.06
CA PHE A 230 -0.79 5.45 -28.91
C PHE A 230 -1.66 4.25 -28.52
N ALA A 231 -1.86 3.33 -29.46
CA ALA A 231 -2.66 2.13 -29.25
C ALA A 231 -2.06 1.17 -28.20
N TYR A 232 -2.92 0.68 -27.30
CA TYR A 232 -2.59 -0.24 -26.24
C TYR A 232 -3.80 -1.12 -25.88
N SER A 233 -3.58 -2.44 -25.86
CA SER A 233 -4.58 -3.44 -25.50
C SER A 233 -4.05 -4.48 -24.49
N GLY A 234 -2.85 -4.26 -23.93
CA GLY A 234 -2.10 -5.25 -23.14
C GLY A 234 -2.56 -5.39 -21.69
N VAL A 235 -3.80 -5.83 -21.48
CA VAL A 235 -4.31 -6.16 -20.14
C VAL A 235 -3.50 -7.30 -19.54
N ALA A 236 -3.20 -7.19 -18.25
CA ALA A 236 -2.37 -8.10 -17.47
C ALA A 236 -0.91 -8.20 -17.90
N GLU A 237 -0.44 -7.34 -18.79
CA GLU A 237 0.97 -7.23 -19.19
C GLU A 237 1.66 -6.02 -18.57
N TRP A 238 2.94 -6.17 -18.23
CA TRP A 238 3.77 -5.04 -17.84
C TRP A 238 4.11 -4.18 -19.06
N ILE A 239 3.85 -2.88 -18.96
CA ILE A 239 4.29 -1.88 -19.92
C ILE A 239 5.15 -0.84 -19.21
N HIS A 240 6.31 -0.53 -19.80
CA HIS A 240 7.04 0.68 -19.48
C HIS A 240 6.45 1.83 -20.30
N PHE A 241 5.82 2.78 -19.62
CA PHE A 241 5.24 3.98 -20.22
C PHE A 241 6.06 5.18 -19.76
N ALA A 242 6.65 5.90 -20.71
CA ALA A 242 7.37 7.13 -20.43
C ALA A 242 6.92 8.27 -21.34
N VAL A 243 7.03 9.48 -20.83
CA VAL A 243 6.77 10.75 -21.52
C VAL A 243 7.97 11.65 -21.32
N VAL A 244 8.41 12.30 -22.40
CA VAL A 244 9.40 13.38 -22.38
C VAL A 244 8.73 14.62 -22.95
N TYR A 245 8.88 15.76 -22.27
CA TYR A 245 8.29 17.04 -22.66
C TYR A 245 9.31 18.18 -22.58
N ASN A 246 9.24 19.14 -23.51
CA ASN A 246 10.01 20.39 -23.42
C ASN A 246 9.26 21.57 -24.10
N ASP A 247 9.05 22.67 -23.35
CA ASP A 247 8.47 23.93 -23.83
C ASP A 247 9.27 24.58 -24.98
N LYS A 248 10.55 24.25 -25.12
CA LYS A 248 11.43 24.73 -26.20
C LYS A 248 11.52 23.78 -27.37
N GLY A 249 10.84 22.63 -27.29
CA GLY A 249 10.92 21.56 -28.26
C GLY A 249 12.05 20.57 -27.99
N LEU A 250 11.97 19.43 -28.66
CA LEU A 250 12.89 18.29 -28.54
C LEU A 250 13.67 18.13 -29.84
N ASP A 251 14.85 17.50 -29.77
CA ASP A 251 15.71 17.19 -30.93
C ASP A 251 16.03 18.39 -31.83
N GLY A 252 16.12 19.60 -31.25
CA GLY A 252 16.34 20.84 -31.99
C GLY A 252 15.14 21.33 -32.81
N ASN A 253 13.98 20.69 -32.68
CA ASN A 253 12.73 21.11 -33.33
C ASN A 253 11.79 21.80 -32.31
N PRO A 254 11.58 23.13 -32.40
CA PRO A 254 10.69 23.86 -31.49
C PRO A 254 9.24 23.37 -31.45
N GLY A 255 8.75 22.77 -32.54
CA GLY A 255 7.40 22.23 -32.65
C GLY A 255 7.23 20.85 -32.02
N LEU A 256 8.31 20.06 -31.88
CA LEU A 256 8.25 18.73 -31.27
C LEU A 256 8.23 18.87 -29.75
N ARG A 257 7.03 18.95 -29.15
CA ARG A 257 6.85 19.27 -27.73
C ARG A 257 6.94 18.06 -26.81
N ALA A 258 6.55 16.89 -27.28
CA ALA A 258 6.58 15.68 -26.46
C ALA A 258 6.85 14.42 -27.28
N LYS A 259 7.46 13.44 -26.63
CA LYS A 259 7.59 12.05 -27.10
C LYS A 259 6.96 11.11 -26.08
N LEU A 260 6.18 10.15 -26.56
CA LEU A 260 5.63 9.08 -25.75
C LEU A 260 6.33 7.77 -26.12
N TYR A 261 6.67 6.99 -25.11
CA TYR A 261 7.44 5.77 -25.24
C TYR A 261 6.65 4.58 -24.72
N LYS A 262 6.62 3.52 -25.54
CA LYS A 262 6.16 2.19 -25.14
C LYS A 262 7.36 1.27 -25.10
N ASN A 263 7.64 0.70 -23.93
CA ASN A 263 8.72 -0.28 -23.77
C ASN A 263 10.09 0.23 -24.27
N GLY A 264 10.38 1.50 -24.01
CA GLY A 264 11.66 2.13 -24.33
C GLY A 264 11.78 2.65 -25.77
N VAL A 265 10.71 2.57 -26.55
CA VAL A 265 10.68 2.99 -27.97
C VAL A 265 9.68 4.11 -28.16
N VAL A 266 10.09 5.18 -28.85
CA VAL A 266 9.19 6.29 -29.23
C VAL A 266 8.06 5.74 -30.09
N THR A 267 6.84 5.90 -29.63
CA THR A 267 5.63 5.42 -30.33
C THR A 267 4.77 6.58 -30.83
N GLU A 268 4.80 7.73 -30.16
CA GLU A 268 4.02 8.91 -30.55
C GLU A 268 4.83 10.20 -30.34
N ARG A 269 4.55 11.23 -31.16
CA ARG A 269 5.23 12.54 -31.16
C ARG A 269 4.22 13.67 -31.25
N LEU A 270 4.18 14.51 -30.22
CA LEU A 270 3.39 15.73 -30.26
C LEU A 270 4.12 16.83 -31.03
N ASN A 271 3.68 17.10 -32.25
CA ASN A 271 4.13 18.25 -33.03
C ASN A 271 3.09 19.37 -33.00
N VAL A 272 3.52 20.58 -32.69
CA VAL A 272 2.67 21.77 -32.62
C VAL A 272 3.24 22.89 -33.48
N SER A 273 2.38 23.59 -34.21
CA SER A 273 2.74 24.78 -34.98
C SER A 273 2.63 26.06 -34.14
N GLU A 274 1.70 26.10 -33.19
CA GLU A 274 1.42 27.26 -32.34
C GLU A 274 2.39 27.30 -31.13
N LEU A 275 3.57 27.89 -31.34
CA LEU A 275 4.67 27.87 -30.36
C LEU A 275 4.41 28.72 -29.11
N ASN A 276 3.42 29.61 -29.13
CA ASN A 276 2.92 30.41 -28.01
C ASN A 276 2.12 29.60 -26.98
N TYR A 277 1.69 28.38 -27.31
CA TYR A 277 1.15 27.47 -26.31
C TYR A 277 2.26 26.75 -25.55
N LYS A 278 2.21 26.82 -24.21
CA LYS A 278 3.18 26.26 -23.26
C LYS A 278 2.50 25.41 -22.20
N TYR A 279 3.24 24.51 -21.58
CA TYR A 279 2.71 23.72 -20.47
C TYR A 279 2.23 24.64 -19.31
N ASN A 280 1.03 24.37 -18.80
CA ASN A 280 0.39 25.17 -17.77
C ASN A 280 0.47 24.48 -16.40
N SER A 281 1.34 24.97 -15.52
CA SER A 281 1.42 24.54 -14.12
C SER A 281 0.85 25.56 -13.12
N GLU A 282 0.37 26.72 -13.59
CA GLU A 282 0.10 27.88 -12.73
C GLU A 282 -0.99 27.60 -11.68
N LYS A 283 -2.03 26.86 -12.07
CA LYS A 283 -3.15 26.54 -11.19
C LYS A 283 -2.89 25.29 -10.34
N ALA A 284 -2.09 24.34 -10.82
CA ALA A 284 -1.76 23.13 -10.06
C ALA A 284 -1.04 23.45 -8.74
N ALA A 285 -0.09 24.38 -8.78
CA ALA A 285 0.61 24.85 -7.59
C ALA A 285 -0.29 25.68 -6.65
N GLN A 286 -1.12 26.57 -7.20
CA GLN A 286 -2.03 27.41 -6.41
C GLN A 286 -3.07 26.60 -5.65
N LEU A 287 -3.58 25.52 -6.26
CA LEU A 287 -4.62 24.68 -5.69
C LEU A 287 -4.09 23.55 -4.80
N GLN A 288 -2.77 23.44 -4.67
CA GLN A 288 -2.10 22.39 -3.90
C GLN A 288 -2.59 20.99 -4.30
N ILE A 289 -2.55 20.69 -5.61
CA ILE A 289 -3.11 19.45 -6.13
C ILE A 289 -2.20 18.27 -5.79
N PRO A 290 -2.69 17.26 -5.05
CA PRO A 290 -1.90 16.07 -4.79
C PRO A 290 -1.65 15.30 -6.07
N MET A 291 -0.48 14.69 -6.18
CA MET A 291 -0.27 13.67 -7.20
C MET A 291 -0.90 12.36 -6.74
N THR A 292 -1.63 11.68 -7.63
CA THR A 292 -2.25 10.38 -7.32
C THR A 292 -1.98 9.35 -8.42
N ALA A 293 -1.95 8.07 -8.04
CA ALA A 293 -1.96 6.94 -8.99
C ALA A 293 -3.12 5.99 -8.69
N PHE A 294 -3.55 5.23 -9.70
CA PHE A 294 -4.71 4.30 -9.67
C PHE A 294 -6.09 4.95 -9.54
N SER A 295 -6.15 6.24 -9.28
CA SER A 295 -7.41 6.97 -9.24
C SER A 295 -7.24 8.46 -9.52
N ARG A 296 -8.37 9.12 -9.79
CA ARG A 296 -8.52 10.57 -9.77
C ARG A 296 -9.67 10.98 -8.88
N PHE A 297 -9.50 12.14 -8.26
CA PHE A 297 -10.51 12.79 -7.43
C PHE A 297 -11.12 14.00 -8.14
N THR A 298 -12.39 14.30 -7.83
CA THR A 298 -12.95 15.64 -8.07
C THR A 298 -12.35 16.64 -7.09
N LYS A 299 -12.64 17.93 -7.31
CA LYS A 299 -12.30 19.01 -6.38
C LYS A 299 -12.88 18.77 -4.96
N GLU A 300 -14.02 18.10 -4.87
CA GLU A 300 -14.69 17.72 -3.61
C GLU A 300 -14.14 16.41 -3.01
N LYS A 301 -12.97 15.94 -3.49
CA LYS A 301 -12.30 14.71 -3.03
C LYS A 301 -13.14 13.45 -3.20
N LYS A 302 -14.04 13.41 -4.19
CA LYS A 302 -14.75 12.19 -4.58
C LYS A 302 -13.92 11.43 -5.62
N LEU A 303 -13.63 10.16 -5.35
CA LEU A 303 -13.04 9.27 -6.35
C LEU A 303 -14.03 9.07 -7.49
N ILE A 304 -13.59 9.30 -8.73
CA ILE A 304 -14.48 9.25 -9.92
C ILE A 304 -14.00 8.25 -10.97
N GLU A 305 -12.70 8.04 -11.09
CA GLU A 305 -12.09 7.20 -12.12
C GLU A 305 -10.97 6.42 -11.46
N GLY A 306 -10.88 5.13 -11.71
CA GLY A 306 -9.86 4.26 -11.13
C GLY A 306 -9.71 2.97 -11.91
N PHE A 307 -8.66 2.21 -11.60
CA PHE A 307 -8.41 0.89 -12.18
C PHE A 307 -7.70 0.00 -11.17
N ALA A 308 -7.75 -1.32 -11.39
CA ALA A 308 -6.98 -2.26 -10.60
C ALA A 308 -5.73 -2.70 -11.37
N GLY A 309 -4.61 -2.79 -10.67
CA GLY A 309 -3.37 -3.26 -11.28
C GLY A 309 -2.14 -3.09 -10.40
N TYR A 310 -0.99 -3.10 -11.06
CA TYR A 310 0.32 -2.96 -10.42
C TYR A 310 1.05 -1.77 -11.00
N MET A 311 1.84 -1.11 -10.18
CA MET A 311 2.77 -0.08 -10.61
C MET A 311 4.09 -0.31 -9.89
N ARG A 312 5.18 -0.07 -10.62
CA ARG A 312 6.51 -0.06 -10.04
C ARG A 312 7.32 0.99 -10.73
N LYS A 313 8.43 1.33 -10.08
CA LYS A 313 9.52 2.00 -10.74
C LYS A 313 9.08 3.38 -11.31
N ILE A 314 8.37 4.16 -10.50
CA ILE A 314 7.91 5.53 -10.82
C ILE A 314 9.07 6.50 -10.70
N ARG A 315 9.28 7.36 -11.69
CA ARG A 315 10.27 8.45 -11.65
C ARG A 315 9.76 9.67 -12.37
N ILE A 316 10.14 10.81 -11.80
CA ILE A 316 9.90 12.12 -12.38
C ILE A 316 11.24 12.85 -12.42
N TRP A 317 11.55 13.44 -13.57
CA TRP A 317 12.74 14.25 -13.80
C TRP A 317 12.31 15.65 -14.21
N LYS A 318 13.01 16.67 -13.73
CA LYS A 318 12.86 18.07 -14.19
C LYS A 318 13.73 18.39 -15.42
N THR A 319 13.99 17.36 -16.23
CA THR A 319 14.77 17.44 -17.49
C THR A 319 14.14 16.53 -18.53
N ASP A 320 14.31 16.87 -19.80
CA ASP A 320 13.94 16.07 -20.95
C ASP A 320 15.01 15.02 -21.26
N LYS A 321 14.80 13.80 -20.77
CA LYS A 321 15.70 12.68 -21.02
C LYS A 321 15.63 12.26 -22.48
N ASN A 322 16.77 11.85 -23.04
CA ASN A 322 16.85 11.41 -24.44
C ASN A 322 16.41 9.94 -24.63
N ASP A 323 16.24 9.55 -25.89
CA ASP A 323 15.81 8.20 -26.27
C ASP A 323 16.73 7.10 -25.71
N ALA A 324 18.05 7.37 -25.62
CA ALA A 324 19.04 6.42 -25.10
C ALA A 324 18.83 6.15 -23.60
N TYR A 325 18.61 7.19 -22.80
CA TYR A 325 18.26 7.05 -21.38
C TYR A 325 16.95 6.24 -21.22
N ILE A 326 15.90 6.57 -21.99
CA ILE A 326 14.61 5.90 -21.85
C ILE A 326 14.72 4.41 -22.20
N LYS A 327 15.54 4.06 -23.19
CA LYS A 327 15.87 2.68 -23.53
C LYS A 327 16.67 1.99 -22.42
N ALA A 328 17.71 2.64 -21.88
CA ALA A 328 18.54 2.10 -20.80
C ALA A 328 17.74 1.88 -19.50
N SER A 329 16.85 2.82 -19.14
CA SER A 329 15.94 2.70 -18.01
C SER A 329 14.98 1.52 -18.19
N LYS A 330 14.37 1.41 -19.39
CA LYS A 330 13.49 0.28 -19.74
C LYS A 330 14.20 -1.07 -19.59
N ASP A 331 15.45 -1.16 -20.07
CA ASP A 331 16.23 -2.40 -20.02
C ASP A 331 16.83 -2.66 -18.63
N GLY A 332 16.68 -1.72 -17.68
CA GLY A 332 17.19 -1.84 -16.32
C GLY A 332 18.69 -1.65 -16.18
N THR A 333 19.31 -1.00 -17.17
CA THR A 333 20.76 -0.74 -17.23
C THR A 333 21.13 0.67 -16.75
N GLU A 334 20.15 1.55 -16.58
CA GLU A 334 20.35 2.88 -16.03
C GLU A 334 20.60 2.83 -14.52
N THR A 335 21.54 3.64 -14.03
CA THR A 335 21.78 3.82 -12.59
C THR A 335 21.09 5.08 -12.11
N ILE A 336 20.21 4.93 -11.11
CA ILE A 336 19.51 6.06 -10.50
C ILE A 336 20.30 6.53 -9.29
N SER A 337 20.75 7.79 -9.30
CA SER A 337 21.36 8.42 -8.14
C SER A 337 20.32 9.20 -7.33
N ALA A 338 20.21 8.90 -6.04
CA ALA A 338 19.36 9.66 -5.10
C ALA A 338 19.78 11.14 -4.97
N SER A 339 21.04 11.46 -5.28
CA SER A 339 21.58 12.82 -5.22
C SER A 339 21.53 13.59 -6.54
N ASP A 340 21.00 12.99 -7.63
CA ASP A 340 20.85 13.71 -8.90
C ASP A 340 19.87 14.89 -8.70
N PRO A 341 20.31 16.14 -8.90
CA PRO A 341 19.45 17.31 -8.69
C PRO A 341 18.28 17.37 -9.67
N ASN A 342 18.35 16.64 -10.78
CA ASN A 342 17.32 16.58 -11.81
C ASN A 342 16.31 15.45 -11.60
N LEU A 343 16.63 14.44 -10.78
CA LEU A 343 15.63 13.51 -10.28
C LEU A 343 14.74 14.32 -9.33
N VAL A 344 13.43 14.38 -9.59
CA VAL A 344 12.46 15.02 -8.69
C VAL A 344 12.07 14.04 -7.59
N CYS A 345 11.63 12.86 -8.00
CA CYS A 345 11.26 11.80 -7.08
C CYS A 345 11.35 10.45 -7.78
N GLY A 346 11.39 9.38 -7.00
CA GLY A 346 11.16 8.05 -7.53
C GLY A 346 10.74 7.02 -6.51
N TRP A 347 9.83 6.12 -6.87
CA TRP A 347 9.39 5.00 -6.03
C TRP A 347 9.59 3.68 -6.76
N ASP A 348 10.36 2.78 -6.15
CA ASP A 348 10.62 1.46 -6.74
C ASP A 348 9.40 0.55 -6.64
N LEU A 349 8.78 0.45 -5.46
CA LEU A 349 7.62 -0.44 -5.20
C LEU A 349 7.87 -1.89 -5.65
N GLN A 350 9.06 -2.41 -5.37
CA GLN A 350 9.48 -3.78 -5.69
C GLN A 350 9.75 -4.65 -4.45
N HIS A 351 9.51 -4.10 -3.26
CA HIS A 351 9.56 -4.77 -1.97
C HIS A 351 8.43 -4.21 -1.11
N THR A 352 7.93 -5.01 -0.17
CA THR A 352 6.97 -4.54 0.83
C THR A 352 7.51 -3.30 1.54
N ALA A 353 6.65 -2.31 1.78
CA ALA A 353 7.09 -1.12 2.50
C ALA A 353 7.30 -1.40 3.99
N LEU A 354 8.18 -0.62 4.62
CA LEU A 354 8.32 -0.61 6.07
C LEU A 354 7.07 -0.02 6.75
N ASP A 355 6.44 0.94 6.09
CA ASP A 355 5.25 1.65 6.51
C ASP A 355 4.45 2.08 5.27
N ASP A 356 3.29 1.45 5.06
CA ASP A 356 2.41 1.73 3.92
C ASP A 356 1.80 3.15 3.96
N SER A 357 1.84 3.82 5.12
CA SER A 357 1.40 5.21 5.28
C SER A 357 2.51 6.25 5.00
N LYS A 358 3.76 5.79 4.85
CA LYS A 358 4.93 6.66 4.66
C LYS A 358 6.05 5.97 3.89
N ILE A 359 5.84 5.78 2.61
CA ILE A 359 6.82 5.20 1.68
C ILE A 359 7.72 6.31 1.14
N ALA A 360 8.96 6.36 1.64
CA ALA A 360 9.97 7.31 1.15
C ALA A 360 10.28 7.06 -0.33
N ASP A 361 10.45 8.14 -1.07
CA ASP A 361 11.02 8.10 -2.41
C ASP A 361 12.54 7.90 -2.36
N ILE A 362 13.15 7.56 -3.49
CA ILE A 362 14.60 7.32 -3.64
C ILE A 362 15.42 8.55 -3.21
N THR A 363 14.89 9.78 -3.40
CA THR A 363 15.59 11.01 -3.04
C THR A 363 15.47 11.35 -1.54
N GLY A 364 14.53 10.72 -0.83
CA GLY A 364 14.21 11.01 0.57
C GLY A 364 13.47 12.33 0.78
N ARG A 365 13.05 13.03 -0.30
CA ARG A 365 12.38 14.34 -0.23
C ARG A 365 10.86 14.22 -0.23
N HIS A 366 10.33 13.12 -0.73
CA HIS A 366 8.91 12.90 -0.91
C HIS A 366 8.47 11.59 -0.29
N PHE A 367 7.18 11.52 0.07
CA PHE A 367 6.57 10.32 0.65
C PHE A 367 5.28 10.00 -0.10
N ALA A 368 5.03 8.71 -0.30
CA ALA A 368 3.75 8.19 -0.75
C ALA A 368 3.04 7.49 0.41
N LYS A 369 1.71 7.42 0.34
CA LYS A 369 0.89 6.57 1.20
C LYS A 369 -0.06 5.74 0.34
N ILE A 370 -0.28 4.50 0.74
CA ILE A 370 -1.25 3.61 0.12
C ILE A 370 -2.57 3.73 0.88
N ILE A 371 -3.64 4.02 0.16
CA ILE A 371 -4.98 4.21 0.73
C ILE A 371 -5.93 3.17 0.14
N GLY A 372 -6.87 2.67 0.94
CA GLY A 372 -7.96 1.80 0.47
C GLY A 372 -7.53 0.35 0.25
N THR A 373 -8.02 -0.24 -0.84
CA THR A 373 -7.85 -1.67 -1.14
C THR A 373 -6.53 -1.92 -1.89
N TYR A 374 -5.58 -2.62 -1.25
CA TYR A 374 -4.29 -2.99 -1.82
C TYR A 374 -3.74 -4.29 -1.21
N LYS A 375 -2.69 -4.83 -1.83
CA LYS A 375 -1.86 -5.90 -1.26
C LYS A 375 -0.45 -5.88 -1.85
N TRP A 376 0.52 -6.30 -1.04
CA TRP A 376 1.84 -6.67 -1.51
C TRP A 376 1.83 -8.16 -1.90
N GLU A 377 2.12 -8.46 -3.16
CA GLU A 377 2.18 -9.84 -3.66
C GLU A 377 3.62 -10.26 -3.89
N ASN A 378 4.00 -11.42 -3.36
CA ASN A 378 5.34 -11.96 -3.55
C ASN A 378 5.69 -12.07 -5.04
N ARG A 379 6.91 -11.65 -5.37
CA ARG A 379 7.43 -11.61 -6.74
C ARG A 379 7.75 -12.98 -7.32
#